data_AF-A0AAU5KQQ7-F1
#
_entry.id   AF-A0AAU5KQQ7-F1
#
_cell.length_a   1.000
_cell.length_b   1.000
_cell.length_c   1.000
_cell.angle_alpha   90.00
_cell.angle_beta   90.00
_cell.angle_gamma   90.00
#
_symmetry.space_group_name_H-M   'P 1'
#
loop_
_entity.id
_entity.type
_entity.pdbx_description
1 polymer ?
#
loop_
_entity_poly.entity_id
_entity_poly.type
_entity_poly.pdbx_seq_one_letter_code
_entity_poly.pdbx_strand_id
1 'polypeptide(L)'
;MRKSSNGLARTAGALGLAVAALTGLSAAPASAGTAATAGCTKYYSNENIQVQVDNCSSGWVWLYAADPGTYFKATVVVTDSFGHVQPELAVDRGKSTAKKFEQVHSFHLCGTKYLSWAPPTWKTYCTNEIYV
;
A
#
# COMPACT_ATOMS: atom_id res chain seq x y z
N MET A 1 60.51 7.42 3.19
CA MET A 1 60.86 6.26 2.33
C MET A 1 60.58 4.98 3.09
N ARG A 2 59.87 4.01 2.46
CA ARG A 2 59.88 2.54 2.68
C ARG A 2 59.79 2.03 4.15
N LYS A 3 58.91 1.12 4.56
CA LYS A 3 58.50 -0.13 3.91
C LYS A 3 57.36 -0.77 4.72
N SER A 4 56.40 -1.33 3.99
CA SER A 4 55.41 -2.33 4.41
C SER A 4 56.09 -3.59 4.96
N SER A 5 55.47 -4.32 5.91
CA SER A 5 54.80 -5.61 5.65
C SER A 5 54.69 -6.54 6.89
N ASN A 6 53.47 -7.07 7.04
CA ASN A 6 53.06 -8.42 7.50
C ASN A 6 53.28 -8.80 8.98
N GLY A 7 52.33 -9.42 9.68
CA GLY A 7 51.04 -9.99 9.30
C GLY A 7 50.65 -11.12 10.27
N LEU A 8 49.36 -11.48 10.24
CA LEU A 8 48.66 -12.55 11.00
C LEU A 8 48.49 -12.27 12.50
N ALA A 9 47.37 -12.53 13.17
CA ALA A 9 46.12 -13.26 12.97
C ALA A 9 45.31 -12.97 14.27
N ARG A 10 44.00 -13.10 14.46
CA ARG A 10 42.89 -13.80 13.85
C ARG A 10 41.64 -13.20 14.52
N THR A 11 40.63 -12.94 13.70
CA THR A 11 39.19 -13.04 13.98
C THR A 11 38.76 -13.66 15.32
N ALA A 12 37.84 -12.98 16.03
CA ALA A 12 36.51 -13.48 16.41
C ALA A 12 36.06 -12.92 17.77
N GLY A 13 34.83 -12.42 17.84
CA GLY A 13 34.20 -11.89 19.06
C GLY A 13 33.48 -10.57 18.75
N ALA A 14 32.57 -10.58 17.79
CA ALA A 14 31.14 -10.58 18.09
C ALA A 14 30.68 -9.26 18.73
N LEU A 15 30.31 -8.35 17.82
CA LEU A 15 29.40 -7.21 17.97
C LEU A 15 28.45 -7.34 19.16
N GLY A 16 28.74 -6.57 20.21
CA GLY A 16 27.85 -6.33 21.33
C GLY A 16 27.54 -4.85 21.45
N LEU A 17 26.25 -4.53 21.31
CA LEU A 17 25.52 -3.46 21.99
C LEU A 17 25.61 -2.02 21.45
N ALA A 18 24.50 -1.69 20.79
CA ALA A 18 23.60 -0.58 21.12
C ALA A 18 24.13 0.85 20.96
N VAL A 19 23.94 1.39 19.75
CA VAL A 19 23.76 2.84 19.59
C VAL A 19 22.27 3.13 19.77
N ALA A 20 21.95 3.67 20.95
CA ALA A 20 20.70 4.35 21.21
C ALA A 20 20.56 5.54 20.25
N ALA A 21 19.54 5.52 19.40
CA ALA A 21 19.23 6.64 18.53
C ALA A 21 17.73 6.95 18.59
N LEU A 22 17.46 8.06 19.30
CA LEU A 22 16.51 9.10 18.95
C LEU A 22 15.01 8.76 18.91
N THR A 23 14.33 9.21 19.98
CA THR A 23 13.19 10.14 19.91
C THR A 23 12.26 10.00 18.70
N GLY A 24 11.14 9.32 18.88
CA GLY A 24 9.96 9.43 18.03
C GLY A 24 8.73 9.54 18.91
N LEU A 25 7.98 10.63 18.75
CA LEU A 25 6.72 10.92 19.42
C LEU A 25 5.84 9.67 19.54
N SER A 26 5.28 9.50 20.74
CA SER A 26 4.24 8.54 21.06
C SER A 26 2.98 8.78 20.22
N ALA A 27 2.94 8.24 19.01
CA ALA A 27 1.69 7.80 18.42
C ALA A 27 1.34 6.48 19.12
N ALA A 28 0.32 6.50 19.97
CA ALA A 28 -0.23 5.27 20.53
C ALA A 28 -0.52 4.31 19.37
N PRO A 29 -0.08 3.04 19.42
CA PRO A 29 -0.52 2.07 18.44
C PRO A 29 -2.05 2.01 18.56
N ALA A 30 -2.75 2.38 17.49
CA ALA A 30 -4.18 2.14 17.38
C ALA A 30 -4.40 0.67 17.74
N SER A 31 -5.22 0.42 18.77
CA SER A 31 -5.46 -0.90 19.31
C SER A 31 -5.65 -1.90 18.17
N ALA A 32 -4.73 -2.86 18.06
CA ALA A 32 -4.88 -3.99 17.17
C ALA A 32 -6.08 -4.80 17.66
N GLY A 33 -7.27 -4.45 17.17
CA GLY A 33 -8.45 -5.26 17.31
C GLY A 33 -8.12 -6.66 16.79
N THR A 34 -8.47 -7.68 17.58
CA THR A 34 -8.41 -9.11 17.28
C THR A 34 -8.06 -9.37 15.81
N ALA A 35 -6.81 -9.74 15.55
CA ALA A 35 -6.36 -10.15 14.23
C ALA A 35 -7.25 -11.32 13.78
N ALA A 36 -8.25 -11.01 12.95
CA ALA A 36 -8.92 -12.03 12.17
C ALA A 36 -7.81 -12.80 11.45
N THR A 37 -7.81 -14.12 11.54
CA THR A 37 -6.87 -14.97 10.80
C THR A 37 -6.83 -14.46 9.36
N ALA A 38 -5.71 -13.87 8.95
CA ALA A 38 -5.63 -13.17 7.67
C ALA A 38 -5.80 -14.20 6.55
N GLY A 39 -7.03 -14.36 6.06
CA GLY A 39 -7.36 -15.36 5.03
C GLY A 39 -6.60 -15.09 3.74
N CYS A 40 -6.33 -13.81 3.46
CA CYS A 40 -5.32 -13.35 2.51
C CYS A 40 -5.08 -11.85 2.71
N THR A 41 -3.88 -11.40 2.34
CA THR A 41 -3.57 -9.97 2.18
C THR A 41 -3.06 -9.76 0.76
N LYS A 42 -3.60 -8.76 0.07
CA LYS A 42 -3.11 -8.35 -1.25
C LYS A 42 -2.78 -6.89 -1.26
N TYR A 43 -1.72 -6.58 -1.97
CA TYR A 43 -1.30 -5.22 -2.25
C TYR A 43 -1.21 -5.05 -3.76
N TYR A 44 -1.76 -3.97 -4.26
CA TYR A 44 -1.65 -3.59 -5.65
C TYR A 44 -1.36 -2.10 -5.75
N SER A 45 -0.38 -1.75 -6.57
CA SER A 45 -0.01 -0.37 -6.84
C SER A 45 0.02 -0.10 -8.33
N ASN A 46 -0.53 1.02 -8.75
CA ASN A 46 -0.45 1.52 -10.12
C ASN A 46 -0.13 3.01 -10.11
N GLU A 47 1.08 3.35 -10.56
CA GLU A 47 1.64 4.71 -10.48
C GLU A 47 1.55 5.27 -9.06
N ASN A 48 0.75 6.32 -8.84
CA ASN A 48 0.55 6.96 -7.54
C ASN A 48 -0.64 6.39 -6.74
N ILE A 49 -1.31 5.34 -7.23
CA ILE A 49 -2.46 4.73 -6.54
C ILE A 49 -2.03 3.42 -5.91
N GLN A 50 -2.46 3.18 -4.67
CA GLN A 50 -2.19 1.95 -3.92
C GLN A 50 -3.47 1.42 -3.30
N VAL A 51 -3.66 0.11 -3.39
CA VAL A 51 -4.77 -0.63 -2.80
C VAL A 51 -4.21 -1.74 -1.94
N GLN A 52 -4.70 -1.84 -0.71
CA GLN A 52 -4.35 -2.94 0.19
C GLN A 52 -5.63 -3.59 0.68
N VAL A 53 -5.76 -4.89 0.45
CA VAL A 53 -6.83 -5.72 0.98
C VAL A 53 -6.27 -6.50 2.17
N ASP A 54 -6.78 -6.22 3.36
CA ASP A 54 -6.42 -6.90 4.60
C ASP A 54 -7.53 -7.86 5.00
N ASN A 55 -7.28 -9.17 4.87
CA ASN A 55 -8.25 -10.25 5.08
C ASN A 55 -9.41 -10.29 4.08
N CYS A 56 -9.37 -11.23 3.15
CA CYS A 56 -10.42 -11.37 2.14
C CYS A 56 -11.76 -11.86 2.70
N SER A 57 -11.80 -12.54 3.85
CA SER A 57 -13.04 -13.08 4.42
C SER A 57 -13.92 -12.00 5.08
N SER A 58 -13.32 -11.15 5.90
CA SER A 58 -13.97 -10.01 6.55
C SER A 58 -12.90 -9.01 6.93
N GLY A 59 -12.73 -8.00 6.08
CA GLY A 59 -11.51 -7.23 6.11
C GLY A 59 -11.61 -5.86 5.50
N TRP A 60 -10.50 -5.13 5.56
CA TRP A 60 -10.44 -3.75 5.14
C TRP A 60 -9.80 -3.65 3.77
N VAL A 61 -10.43 -2.88 2.89
CA VAL A 61 -9.80 -2.43 1.65
C VAL A 61 -9.40 -0.97 1.85
N TRP A 62 -8.10 -0.73 1.83
CA TRP A 62 -7.48 0.59 1.88
C TRP A 62 -7.20 1.06 0.47
N LEU A 63 -7.48 2.33 0.21
CA LEU A 63 -7.16 3.00 -1.03
C LEU A 63 -6.43 4.30 -0.73
N TYR A 64 -5.27 4.47 -1.34
CA TYR A 64 -4.44 5.66 -1.22
C TYR A 64 -4.05 6.19 -2.60
N ALA A 65 -4.15 7.50 -2.79
CA ALA A 65 -3.63 8.19 -3.97
C ALA A 65 -2.56 9.19 -3.53
N ALA A 66 -1.29 8.90 -3.82
CA ALA A 66 -0.15 9.72 -3.42
C ALA A 66 -0.11 11.07 -4.15
N ASP A 67 0.42 12.09 -3.48
CA ASP A 67 0.77 13.41 -4.03
C ASP A 67 2.27 13.69 -3.76
N PRO A 68 3.09 14.04 -4.77
CA PRO A 68 2.71 14.22 -6.17
C PRO A 68 2.39 12.90 -6.89
N GLY A 69 1.52 12.97 -7.91
CA GLY A 69 1.11 11.79 -8.67
C GLY A 69 0.30 12.10 -9.92
N THR A 70 0.27 11.15 -10.86
CA THR A 70 -0.39 11.28 -12.18
C THR A 70 -1.91 11.30 -12.09
N TYR A 71 -2.48 10.42 -11.27
CA TYR A 71 -3.93 10.29 -11.11
C TYR A 71 -4.43 11.25 -10.05
N PHE A 72 -5.47 12.02 -10.41
CA PHE A 72 -6.11 13.02 -9.54
C PHE A 72 -7.21 12.43 -8.68
N LYS A 73 -7.82 11.34 -9.16
CA LYS A 73 -8.82 10.57 -8.45
C LYS A 73 -8.54 9.10 -8.67
N ALA A 74 -8.68 8.32 -7.60
CA ALA A 74 -8.60 6.88 -7.64
C ALA A 74 -9.92 6.29 -7.15
N THR A 75 -10.36 5.20 -7.77
CA THR A 75 -11.54 4.47 -7.36
C THR A 75 -11.27 2.97 -7.37
N VAL A 76 -11.84 2.27 -6.38
CA VAL A 76 -11.80 0.81 -6.27
C VAL A 76 -13.23 0.33 -6.22
N VAL A 77 -13.52 -0.65 -7.06
CA VAL A 77 -14.77 -1.39 -7.02
C VAL A 77 -14.42 -2.82 -6.64
N VAL A 78 -15.10 -3.32 -5.61
CA VAL A 78 -14.86 -4.63 -5.03
C VAL A 78 -16.00 -5.56 -5.41
N THR A 79 -15.68 -6.78 -5.81
CA THR A 79 -16.64 -7.86 -6.04
C THR A 79 -16.49 -8.88 -4.93
N ASP A 80 -17.61 -9.26 -4.32
CA ASP A 80 -17.62 -10.30 -3.31
C ASP A 80 -17.58 -11.72 -3.92
N SER A 81 -17.44 -12.73 -3.07
CA SER A 81 -17.38 -14.15 -3.46
C SER A 81 -18.69 -14.69 -4.03
N PHE A 82 -19.80 -13.95 -3.89
CA PHE A 82 -21.09 -14.26 -4.49
C PHE A 82 -21.29 -13.54 -5.84
N GLY A 83 -20.33 -12.72 -6.27
CA GLY A 83 -20.40 -11.95 -7.50
C GLY A 83 -21.14 -10.61 -7.37
N HIS A 84 -21.47 -10.15 -6.16
CA HIS A 84 -22.06 -8.82 -6.00
C HIS A 84 -21.00 -7.73 -6.04
N VAL A 85 -21.29 -6.70 -6.83
CA VAL A 85 -20.48 -5.49 -6.91
C VAL A 85 -20.82 -4.58 -5.73
N GLN A 86 -19.82 -4.31 -4.91
CA GLN A 86 -19.94 -3.48 -3.73
C GLN A 86 -19.84 -1.98 -4.10
N PRO A 87 -20.36 -1.06 -3.27
CA PRO A 87 -20.26 0.37 -3.54
C PRO A 87 -18.81 0.82 -3.70
N GLU A 88 -18.57 1.66 -4.71
CA GLU A 88 -17.24 2.19 -5.04
C GLU A 88 -16.61 2.90 -3.84
N LEU A 89 -15.32 2.62 -3.63
CA LEU A 89 -14.46 3.36 -2.72
C LEU A 89 -13.62 4.34 -3.53
N ALA A 90 -13.78 5.64 -3.30
CA ALA A 90 -13.11 6.69 -4.07
C ALA A 90 -12.30 7.62 -3.19
N VAL A 91 -11.18 8.13 -3.73
CA VAL A 91 -10.31 9.08 -3.06
C VAL A 91 -9.67 10.06 -4.04
N ASP A 92 -9.47 11.30 -3.59
CA ASP A 92 -8.71 12.29 -4.34
C ASP A 92 -7.20 12.14 -4.07
N ARG A 93 -6.39 12.69 -4.98
CA ARG A 93 -4.94 12.76 -4.81
C ARG A 93 -4.54 13.44 -3.50
N GLY A 94 -3.53 12.88 -2.85
CA GLY A 94 -3.03 13.32 -1.54
C GLY A 94 -3.86 12.80 -0.35
N LYS A 95 -4.88 11.97 -0.60
CA LYS A 95 -5.76 11.43 0.44
C LYS A 95 -5.75 9.91 0.46
N SER A 96 -6.20 9.35 1.58
CA SER A 96 -6.44 7.92 1.79
C SER A 96 -7.87 7.70 2.27
N THR A 97 -8.43 6.53 1.98
CA THR A 97 -9.73 6.08 2.49
C THR A 97 -9.70 4.58 2.73
N ALA A 98 -10.65 4.09 3.52
CA ALA A 98 -10.78 2.66 3.80
C ALA A 98 -12.23 2.30 4.03
N LYS A 99 -12.59 1.08 3.66
CA LYS A 99 -13.91 0.52 3.96
C LYS A 99 -13.79 -0.96 4.22
N LYS A 100 -14.63 -1.45 5.15
CA LYS A 100 -14.73 -2.87 5.44
C LYS A 100 -15.63 -3.54 4.41
N PHE A 101 -15.18 -4.67 3.90
CA PHE A 101 -15.90 -5.53 2.96
C PHE A 101 -15.93 -6.96 3.50
N GLU A 102 -16.99 -7.68 3.15
CA GLU A 102 -17.12 -9.11 3.47
C GLU A 102 -16.85 -9.92 2.21
N GLN A 103 -16.07 -11.00 2.37
CA GLN A 103 -15.80 -11.99 1.33
C GLN A 103 -15.28 -11.41 0.01
N VAL A 104 -14.29 -10.52 0.08
CA VAL A 104 -13.61 -9.94 -1.08
C VAL A 104 -13.04 -11.05 -1.96
N HIS A 105 -13.51 -11.15 -3.20
CA HIS A 105 -13.04 -12.12 -4.19
C HIS A 105 -12.15 -11.47 -5.24
N SER A 106 -12.54 -10.29 -5.69
CA SER A 106 -11.80 -9.53 -6.69
C SER A 106 -12.05 -8.04 -6.57
N PHE A 107 -11.19 -7.25 -7.21
CA PHE A 107 -11.38 -5.82 -7.34
C PHE A 107 -10.83 -5.31 -8.67
N HIS A 108 -11.33 -4.18 -9.14
CA HIS A 108 -10.68 -3.41 -10.19
C HIS A 108 -10.38 -2.00 -9.72
N LEU A 109 -9.20 -1.50 -10.11
CA LEU A 109 -8.72 -0.18 -9.74
C LEU A 109 -8.81 0.75 -10.94
N CYS A 110 -9.47 1.89 -10.76
CA CYS A 110 -9.55 2.93 -11.76
C CYS A 110 -8.85 4.20 -11.29
N GLY A 111 -8.09 4.83 -12.18
CA GLY A 111 -7.48 6.13 -11.96
C GLY A 111 -7.92 7.13 -13.03
N THR A 112 -8.31 8.34 -12.61
CA THR A 112 -8.61 9.45 -13.52
C THR A 112 -7.43 10.40 -13.61
N LYS A 113 -6.88 10.57 -14.81
CA LYS A 113 -5.80 11.54 -15.08
C LYS A 113 -6.17 12.53 -16.18
N TYR A 114 -5.47 13.65 -16.17
CA TYR A 114 -5.60 14.69 -17.18
C TYR A 114 -4.82 14.32 -18.44
N LEU A 115 -5.45 14.42 -19.61
CA LEU A 115 -4.84 14.02 -20.88
C LEU A 115 -4.41 15.22 -21.74
N SER A 116 -5.25 16.25 -21.82
CA SER A 116 -4.94 17.50 -22.51
C SER A 116 -5.49 18.67 -21.74
N TRP A 117 -4.79 19.80 -21.82
CA TRP A 117 -5.22 21.06 -21.21
C TRP A 117 -6.08 21.95 -22.12
N ALA A 118 -6.06 21.70 -23.42
CA ALA A 118 -6.85 22.42 -24.41
C ALA A 118 -7.27 21.46 -25.54
N PRO A 119 -8.51 20.96 -25.55
CA PRO A 119 -9.53 21.11 -24.50
C PRO A 119 -9.20 20.28 -23.24
N PRO A 120 -9.66 20.72 -22.04
CA PRO A 120 -9.50 19.95 -20.81
C PRO A 120 -10.18 18.59 -20.95
N THR A 121 -9.39 17.53 -20.98
CA THR A 121 -9.90 16.16 -21.15
C THR A 121 -9.41 15.27 -20.02
N TRP A 122 -10.36 14.66 -19.33
CA TRP A 122 -10.12 13.67 -18.29
C TRP A 122 -10.30 12.29 -18.87
N LYS A 123 -9.40 11.38 -18.54
CA LYS A 123 -9.53 9.98 -18.92
C LYS A 123 -9.34 9.08 -17.73
N THR A 124 -10.31 8.19 -17.53
CA THR A 124 -10.25 7.12 -16.53
C THR A 124 -9.63 5.90 -17.17
N TYR A 125 -8.66 5.32 -16.47
CA TYR A 125 -7.99 4.09 -16.84
C TYR A 125 -8.25 3.08 -15.73
N CYS A 126 -8.85 1.95 -16.08
CA CYS A 126 -9.11 0.87 -15.15
C CYS A 126 -8.18 -0.30 -15.43
N THR A 127 -7.73 -0.95 -14.38
CA THR A 127 -7.05 -2.25 -14.49
C THR A 127 -8.05 -3.32 -14.90
N ASN A 128 -7.52 -4.45 -15.38
CA ASN A 128 -8.31 -5.68 -15.38
C ASN A 128 -8.70 -6.05 -13.94
N GLU A 129 -9.64 -6.97 -13.82
CA GLU A 129 -10.01 -7.56 -12.52
C GLU A 129 -8.80 -8.25 -11.88
N ILE A 130 -8.58 -7.95 -10.59
CA ILE A 130 -7.50 -8.49 -9.78
C ILE A 130 -8.13 -9.41 -8.74
N TYR A 131 -7.79 -10.69 -8.79
CA TYR A 131 -8.28 -11.69 -7.84
C TYR A 131 -7.43 -11.72 -6.57
N VAL A 132 -8.11 -11.95 -5.45
CA VAL A 132 -7.53 -11.87 -4.10
C VAL A 132 -7.28 -13.26 -3.53
#